data_AF-A0A7X4J5U2-F1
#
_entry.id   AF-A0A7X4J5U2-F1
#
_cell.length_a   1.000
_cell.length_b   1.000
_cell.length_c   1.000
_cell.angle_alpha   90.00
_cell.angle_beta   90.00
_cell.angle_gamma   90.00
#
_symmetry.space_group_name_H-M   'P 1'
#
loop_
_entity.id
_entity.type
_entity.pdbx_description
1 polymer ?
#
loop_
_entity_poly.entity_id
_entity_poly.type
_entity_poly.pdbx_seq_one_letter_code
_entity_poly.pdbx_strand_id
1 'polypeptide(L)'
;MARTKRSRRSYGAGEWGRNRVRVFPDPKTGLFQVEWRENGRRLTRSLGHRDWARAKRQADEFAAGFAGPDLNGKAETEPEPLTLGKLFDIYGEEVTPTKGRYSRGHDRAATRMFL
;
A
#
# COMPACT_ATOMS: atom_id res chain seq x y z
N MET A 1 -46.05 5.94 9.34
CA MET A 1 -44.96 5.85 8.35
C MET A 1 -43.95 4.79 8.81
N ALA A 2 -43.87 3.67 8.11
CA ALA A 2 -43.00 2.56 8.48
C ALA A 2 -41.52 2.95 8.32
N ARG A 3 -40.74 2.86 9.41
CA ARG A 3 -39.27 2.94 9.36
C ARG A 3 -38.76 1.73 8.58
N THR A 4 -38.48 1.89 7.30
CA THR A 4 -37.83 0.86 6.49
C THR A 4 -36.47 0.56 7.14
N LYS A 5 -36.33 -0.62 7.77
CA LYS A 5 -35.04 -1.16 8.21
C LYS A 5 -34.18 -1.25 6.95
N ARG A 6 -33.36 -0.23 6.66
CA ARG A 6 -32.32 -0.32 5.63
C ARG A 6 -31.44 -1.49 6.03
N SER A 7 -31.58 -2.63 5.37
CA SER A 7 -30.72 -3.78 5.61
C SER A 7 -29.29 -3.30 5.36
N ARG A 8 -28.51 -3.14 6.43
CA ARG A 8 -27.08 -2.81 6.40
C ARG A 8 -26.35 -4.00 5.80
N ARG A 9 -26.51 -4.22 4.50
CA ARG A 9 -25.80 -5.26 3.76
C ARG A 9 -24.32 -4.90 3.80
N SER A 10 -23.54 -5.61 4.59
CA SER A 10 -22.10 -5.51 4.57
C SER A 10 -21.51 -6.87 4.25
N TYR A 11 -20.47 -6.88 3.42
CA TYR A 11 -19.78 -8.09 3.00
C TYR A 11 -18.32 -7.97 3.40
N GLY A 12 -17.73 -9.07 3.86
CA GLY A 12 -16.31 -9.14 4.17
C GLY A 12 -15.63 -10.14 3.26
N ALA A 13 -14.52 -9.75 2.66
CA ALA A 13 -13.63 -10.60 1.86
C ALA A 13 -12.26 -10.70 2.54
N GLY A 14 -11.53 -11.79 2.25
CA GLY A 14 -10.19 -12.03 2.78
C GLY A 14 -10.13 -12.51 4.23
N GLU A 15 -8.91 -12.87 4.64
CA GLU A 15 -8.56 -13.41 5.94
C GLU A 15 -8.23 -12.30 6.95
N TRP A 16 -8.61 -12.54 8.21
CA TRP A 16 -8.35 -11.60 9.29
C TRP A 16 -6.84 -11.46 9.54
N GLY A 17 -6.34 -10.22 9.62
CA GLY A 17 -4.91 -9.94 9.80
C GLY A 17 -4.05 -10.04 8.54
N ARG A 18 -4.60 -10.40 7.37
CA ARG A 18 -3.84 -10.55 6.12
C ARG A 18 -4.36 -9.74 4.94
N ASN A 19 -5.64 -9.74 4.65
CA ASN A 19 -6.17 -9.00 3.51
C ASN A 19 -7.65 -8.72 3.71
N ARG A 20 -8.02 -8.44 4.97
CA ARG A 20 -9.40 -8.27 5.37
C ARG A 20 -9.94 -6.98 4.76
N VAL A 21 -10.91 -7.15 3.87
CA VAL A 21 -11.61 -6.06 3.20
C VAL A 21 -13.09 -6.15 3.56
N ARG A 22 -13.73 -5.01 3.79
CA ARG A 22 -15.16 -4.92 4.08
C ARG A 22 -15.82 -3.93 3.14
N VAL A 23 -16.92 -4.34 2.53
CA VAL A 23 -17.79 -3.47 1.76
C VAL A 23 -19.08 -3.18 2.52
N PHE A 24 -19.50 -1.92 2.52
CA PHE A 24 -20.74 -1.47 3.15
C PHE A 24 -21.32 -0.25 2.42
N PRO A 25 -22.65 -0.04 2.45
CA PRO A 25 -23.26 1.16 1.89
C PRO A 25 -23.05 2.35 2.82
N ASP A 26 -22.69 3.50 2.26
CA ASP A 26 -22.72 4.77 2.95
C ASP A 26 -24.17 5.09 3.36
N PRO A 27 -24.45 5.32 4.65
CA PRO A 27 -25.79 5.63 5.13
C PRO A 27 -26.37 6.93 4.54
N LYS A 28 -25.55 7.88 4.09
CA LYS A 28 -26.00 9.15 3.52
C LYS A 28 -26.29 9.04 2.03
N THR A 29 -25.33 8.56 1.26
CA THR A 29 -25.40 8.57 -0.23
C THR A 29 -25.92 7.27 -0.83
N GLY A 30 -25.90 6.17 -0.06
CA GLY A 30 -26.21 4.82 -0.52
C GLY A 30 -25.14 4.22 -1.43
N LEU A 31 -24.03 4.93 -1.69
CA LEU A 31 -22.91 4.41 -2.46
C LEU A 31 -22.13 3.39 -1.65
N PHE A 32 -21.66 2.33 -2.30
CA PHE A 32 -20.81 1.36 -1.62
C PHE A 32 -19.43 1.94 -1.34
N GLN A 33 -18.93 1.65 -0.16
CA GLN A 33 -17.58 1.93 0.28
C GLN A 33 -16.86 0.61 0.56
N VAL A 34 -15.55 0.63 0.37
CA VAL A 34 -14.63 -0.43 0.71
C VAL A 34 -13.70 0.05 1.83
N GLU A 35 -13.58 -0.72 2.89
CA GLU A 35 -12.73 -0.48 4.06
C GLU A 35 -11.71 -1.62 4.16
N TRP A 36 -10.44 -1.26 4.37
CA TRP A 36 -9.35 -2.20 4.58
C TRP A 36 -8.36 -1.64 5.59
N ARG A 37 -7.40 -2.48 6.01
CA ARG A 37 -6.27 -2.06 6.83
C ARG A 37 -4.99 -2.13 6.01
N GLU A 38 -4.15 -1.10 6.19
CA GLU A 38 -2.84 -0.98 5.59
C GLU A 38 -1.92 -0.31 6.61
N ASN A 39 -0.76 -0.91 6.92
CA ASN A 39 0.21 -0.38 7.89
C ASN A 39 -0.42 -0.03 9.26
N GLY A 40 -1.36 -0.87 9.74
CA GLY A 40 -2.08 -0.65 11.00
C GLY A 40 -3.15 0.46 10.95
N ARG A 41 -3.23 1.23 9.86
CA ARG A 41 -4.24 2.26 9.65
C ARG A 41 -5.44 1.68 8.94
N ARG A 42 -6.62 2.17 9.32
CA ARG A 42 -7.87 1.82 8.64
C ARG A 42 -8.13 2.84 7.54
N LEU A 43 -8.21 2.36 6.30
CA LEU A 43 -8.51 3.17 5.13
C LEU A 43 -9.90 2.85 4.61
N THR A 44 -10.53 3.85 4.00
CA THR A 44 -11.85 3.72 3.40
C THR A 44 -11.89 4.46 2.08
N ARG A 45 -12.48 3.83 1.06
CA ARG A 45 -12.64 4.42 -0.28
C ARG A 45 -14.06 4.18 -0.78
N SER A 46 -14.62 5.16 -1.48
CA SER A 46 -15.90 5.01 -2.17
C SER A 46 -15.72 4.23 -3.48
N LEU A 47 -16.61 3.27 -3.75
CA LEU A 47 -16.70 2.54 -5.02
C LEU A 47 -17.50 3.31 -6.08
N GLY A 48 -18.17 4.40 -5.70
CA GLY A 48 -18.87 5.29 -6.63
C GLY A 48 -20.16 4.74 -7.24
N HIS A 49 -20.64 3.56 -6.82
CA HIS A 49 -21.88 2.97 -7.33
C HIS A 49 -22.73 2.32 -6.22
N ARG A 50 -23.99 2.02 -6.58
CA ARG A 50 -25.00 1.36 -5.71
C ARG A 50 -25.25 -0.11 -6.09
N ASP A 51 -24.49 -0.66 -7.03
CA ASP A 51 -24.58 -2.07 -7.43
C ASP A 51 -23.88 -2.98 -6.41
N TRP A 52 -24.65 -3.86 -5.78
CA TRP A 52 -24.18 -4.80 -4.75
C TRP A 52 -23.34 -5.94 -5.31
N ALA A 53 -23.74 -6.52 -6.44
CA ALA A 53 -23.03 -7.65 -7.03
C ALA A 53 -21.65 -7.22 -7.54
N ARG A 54 -21.58 -6.01 -8.12
CA ARG A 54 -20.31 -5.36 -8.47
C ARG A 54 -19.46 -5.08 -7.23
N ALA A 55 -20.05 -4.54 -6.17
CA ALA A 55 -19.31 -4.20 -4.96
C ALA A 55 -18.70 -5.44 -4.27
N LYS A 56 -19.41 -6.58 -4.30
CA LYS A 56 -18.90 -7.86 -3.81
C LYS A 56 -17.66 -8.31 -4.58
N ARG A 57 -17.74 -8.34 -5.92
CA ARG A 57 -16.61 -8.71 -6.79
C ARG A 57 -15.40 -7.81 -6.56
N GLN A 58 -15.61 -6.51 -6.47
CA GLN A 58 -14.53 -5.57 -6.18
C GLN A 58 -13.91 -5.77 -4.80
N ALA A 59 -14.68 -6.23 -3.80
CA ALA A 59 -14.14 -6.59 -2.49
C ALA A 59 -13.22 -7.82 -2.58
N ASP A 60 -13.64 -8.83 -3.34
CA ASP A 60 -12.87 -10.05 -3.56
C ASP A 60 -11.58 -9.73 -4.35
N GLU A 61 -11.67 -8.90 -5.39
CA GLU A 61 -10.52 -8.38 -6.15
C GLU A 61 -9.56 -7.56 -5.28
N PHE A 62 -10.09 -6.66 -4.44
CA PHE A 62 -9.28 -5.90 -3.48
C PHE A 62 -8.55 -6.84 -2.53
N ALA A 63 -9.26 -7.80 -1.93
CA ALA A 63 -8.65 -8.77 -1.02
C ALA A 63 -7.58 -9.62 -1.73
N ALA A 64 -7.81 -10.04 -2.97
CA ALA A 64 -6.84 -10.77 -3.77
C ALA A 64 -5.58 -9.91 -4.08
N GLY A 65 -5.75 -8.63 -4.41
CA GLY A 65 -4.62 -7.70 -4.60
C GLY A 65 -3.80 -7.46 -3.34
N PHE A 66 -4.43 -7.49 -2.16
CA PHE A 66 -3.75 -7.45 -0.85
C PHE A 66 -3.12 -8.79 -0.43
N ALA A 67 -3.37 -9.89 -1.15
CA ALA A 67 -2.75 -11.19 -0.88
C ALA A 67 -1.31 -11.30 -1.43
N GLY A 68 -0.76 -10.24 -2.00
CA GLY A 68 0.66 -10.13 -2.29
C GLY A 68 1.50 -10.11 -1.00
N PRO A 69 2.74 -10.63 -1.01
CA PRO A 69 3.58 -10.79 0.17
C PRO A 69 3.90 -9.49 0.93
N ASP A 70 3.62 -8.31 0.36
CA ASP A 70 4.16 -7.04 0.83
C ASP A 70 3.23 -6.19 1.70
N LEU A 71 1.94 -6.50 1.83
CA LEU A 71 1.00 -5.49 2.34
C LEU A 71 0.39 -5.74 3.72
N ASN A 72 0.54 -6.92 4.34
CA ASN A 72 -0.14 -7.19 5.61
C ASN A 72 0.57 -8.14 6.58
N GLY A 73 1.89 -8.13 6.54
CA GLY A 73 2.67 -8.63 7.67
C GLY A 73 3.80 -9.51 7.21
N LYS A 74 5.00 -8.95 7.34
CA LYS A 74 6.26 -9.68 7.51
C LYS A 74 6.42 -10.82 6.51
N ALA A 75 6.63 -10.49 5.24
CA ALA A 75 7.63 -11.27 4.52
C ALA A 75 8.95 -11.02 5.25
N GLU A 76 9.47 -12.08 5.87
CA GLU A 76 10.78 -12.17 6.50
C GLU A 76 11.86 -11.98 5.43
N THR A 77 12.08 -10.74 5.05
CA THR A 77 13.35 -10.27 4.55
C THR A 77 13.36 -8.85 5.07
N GLU A 78 14.01 -8.61 6.21
CA GLU A 78 14.40 -7.22 6.49
C GLU A 78 15.12 -6.77 5.22
N PRO A 79 14.58 -5.78 4.46
CA PRO A 79 15.36 -5.23 3.36
C PRO A 79 16.67 -4.82 4.02
N GLU A 80 17.79 -5.33 3.50
CA GLU A 80 19.11 -5.01 4.07
C GLU A 80 19.09 -3.54 4.47
N PRO A 81 19.35 -3.23 5.75
CA PRO A 81 19.14 -1.89 6.27
C PRO A 81 19.78 -0.92 5.30
N LEU A 82 19.02 0.06 4.80
CA LEU A 82 19.52 1.03 3.85
C LEU A 82 20.64 1.81 4.53
N THR A 83 21.88 1.34 4.34
CA THR A 83 23.05 1.93 4.97
C THR A 83 23.49 3.14 4.15
N LEU A 84 24.22 4.03 4.82
CA LEU A 84 24.89 5.12 4.13
C LEU A 84 25.85 4.59 3.04
N GLY A 85 26.44 3.41 3.24
CA GLY A 85 27.26 2.72 2.24
C GLY A 85 26.50 2.42 0.96
N LYS A 86 25.33 1.78 1.09
CA LYS A 86 24.46 1.44 -0.03
C LYS A 86 23.99 2.68 -0.81
N LEU A 87 23.76 3.79 -0.12
CA LEU A 87 23.44 5.07 -0.74
C LEU A 87 24.61 5.63 -1.55
N PHE A 88 25.84 5.54 -1.03
CA PHE A 88 27.03 5.97 -1.77
C PHE A 88 27.35 5.04 -2.95
N ASP A 89 27.11 3.74 -2.83
CA ASP A 89 27.30 2.78 -3.93
C ASP A 89 26.35 3.10 -5.09
N ILE A 90 25.05 3.25 -4.81
CA ILE A 90 24.05 3.64 -5.81
C ILE A 90 24.43 4.98 -6.46
N TYR A 91 24.82 5.98 -5.65
CA TYR A 91 25.24 7.29 -6.17
C TYR A 91 26.48 7.19 -7.05
N GLY A 92 27.44 6.35 -6.67
CA GLY A 92 28.70 6.10 -7.37
C GLY A 92 28.51 5.38 -8.70
N GLU A 93 27.50 4.51 -8.80
CA GLU A 93 27.15 3.76 -10.01
C GLU A 93 26.28 4.58 -10.97
N GLU A 94 25.27 5.30 -10.47
CA GLU A 94 24.28 5.96 -11.32
C GLU A 94 24.63 7.42 -11.63
N VAL A 95 25.19 8.16 -10.66
CA VAL A 95 25.36 9.61 -10.77
C VAL A 95 26.81 10.00 -11.04
N THR A 96 27.77 9.48 -10.30
CA THR A 96 29.19 9.84 -10.45
C THR A 96 29.73 9.66 -11.89
N PRO A 97 29.36 8.62 -12.68
CA PRO A 97 29.86 8.49 -14.05
C PRO A 97 29.38 9.60 -14.99
N THR A 98 28.28 10.29 -14.68
CA THR A 98 27.80 11.42 -15.50
C THR A 98 28.63 12.68 -15.30
N LYS A 99 29.40 12.77 -14.20
CA LYS A 99 30.20 13.95 -13.87
C LYS A 99 31.57 13.97 -14.54
N GLY A 100 32.18 15.16 -14.62
CA GLY A 100 33.55 15.33 -15.09
C GLY A 100 34.61 14.68 -14.18
N ARG A 101 35.78 14.35 -14.73
CA ARG A 101 36.85 13.58 -14.06
C ARG A 101 37.24 14.12 -12.68
N TYR A 102 37.33 15.45 -12.54
CA TYR A 102 37.67 16.11 -11.29
C TYR A 102 36.58 15.93 -10.23
N SER A 103 35.31 16.13 -10.61
CA SER A 103 34.15 15.92 -9.74
C SER A 103 33.99 14.47 -9.29
N ARG A 104 34.32 13.49 -10.15
CA ARG A 104 34.34 12.06 -9.76
C ARG A 104 35.34 11.78 -8.65
N GLY A 105 36.48 12.48 -8.67
CA GLY A 105 37.49 12.38 -7.62
C GLY A 105 36.97 12.88 -6.27
N HIS A 106 36.26 14.01 -6.28
CA HIS A 106 35.62 14.57 -5.08
C HIS A 106 34.52 13.67 -4.52
N ASP A 107 33.68 13.09 -5.37
CA ASP A 107 32.65 12.15 -4.93
C ASP A 107 33.28 10.97 -4.17
N ARG A 108 34.34 10.36 -4.73
CA ARG A 108 35.06 9.25 -4.09
C ARG A 108 35.74 9.66 -2.78
N ALA A 109 36.30 10.87 -2.73
CA ALA A 109 36.90 11.40 -1.52
C ALA A 109 35.86 11.63 -0.43
N ALA A 110 34.70 12.19 -0.79
CA ALA A 110 33.58 12.40 0.11
C ALA A 110 33.04 11.06 0.65
N THR A 111 32.81 10.06 -0.20
CA THR A 111 32.40 8.72 0.24
C THR A 111 33.34 8.14 1.31
N ARG A 112 34.66 8.29 1.15
CA ARG A 112 35.65 7.83 2.13
C ARG A 112 35.66 8.59 3.46
N MET A 113 35.07 9.78 3.51
CA MET A 113 34.98 10.55 4.77
C MET A 113 33.77 10.15 5.60
N PHE A 114 32.75 9.57 4.97
CA PHE A 114 31.46 9.24 5.58
C PHE A 114 31.23 7.73 5.77
N LEU A 115 32.09 6.88 5.20
CA LEU A 115 32.13 5.42 5.37
C LEU A 115 33.46 5.01 6.00
#